data_AF-A0AA37BHK7-F1
#
_entry.id   AF-A0AA37BHK7-F1
#
_cell.length_a   1.000
_cell.length_b   1.000
_cell.length_c   1.000
_cell.angle_alpha   90.00
_cell.angle_beta   90.00
_cell.angle_gamma   90.00
#
_symmetry.space_group_name_H-M   'P 1'
#
loop_
_entity.id
_entity.type
_entity.pdbx_description
1 polymer ?
#
loop_
_entity_poly.entity_id
_entity_poly.type
_entity_poly.pdbx_seq_one_letter_code
_entity_poly.pdbx_strand_id
1 'polypeptide(L)'
;MRRGTVVLACLMLLRQAQYGYALLETLNGAGIAVDGNTLYPLLRRLEKQGLLTSEWNTEESRPRKFYRVSAEGSRTGALLAREWEDLVTTVRRLIEENR
;
A
#
# COMPACT_ATOMS: atom_id res chain seq x y z
N MET A 1 1.60 12.88 7.19
CA MET A 1 2.62 11.84 6.87
C MET A 1 2.04 10.43 6.70
N ARG A 2 1.29 9.86 7.65
CA ARG A 2 0.82 8.45 7.58
C ARG A 2 0.07 8.02 6.31
N ARG A 3 -0.74 8.90 5.70
CA ARG A 3 -1.53 8.55 4.50
C ARG A 3 -0.67 8.23 3.27
N GLY A 4 0.48 8.89 3.08
CA GLY A 4 1.40 8.59 1.98
C GLY A 4 2.08 7.24 2.16
N THR A 5 2.45 6.92 3.40
CA THR A 5 3.07 5.64 3.77
C THR A 5 2.14 4.45 3.53
N VAL A 6 0.84 4.57 3.85
CA VAL A 6 -0.13 3.48 3.61
C VAL A 6 -0.34 3.24 2.11
N VAL A 7 -0.37 4.30 1.29
CA VAL A 7 -0.47 4.17 -0.18
C VAL A 7 0.73 3.40 -0.73
N LEU A 8 1.95 3.83 -0.39
CA LEU A 8 3.18 3.17 -0.82
C LEU A 8 3.19 1.69 -0.38
N ALA A 9 2.86 1.42 0.89
CA ALA A 9 2.82 0.06 1.42
C ALA A 9 1.80 -0.82 0.67
N CYS A 10 0.60 -0.30 0.37
CA CYS A 10 -0.38 -1.02 -0.43
C CYS A 10 0.16 -1.37 -1.83
N LEU A 11 0.77 -0.41 -2.53
CA LEU A 11 1.31 -0.63 -3.87
C LEU A 11 2.48 -1.63 -3.89
N MET A 12 3.28 -1.68 -2.81
CA MET A 12 4.38 -2.66 -2.67
C MET A 12 3.86 -4.06 -2.34
N LEU A 13 2.98 -4.19 -1.35
CA LEU A 13 2.47 -5.49 -0.89
C LEU A 13 1.57 -6.15 -1.94
N LEU A 14 0.75 -5.36 -2.65
CA LEU A 14 -0.17 -5.85 -3.68
C LEU A 14 0.51 -6.22 -5.01
N ARG A 15 1.85 -6.23 -5.07
CA ARG A 15 2.58 -6.95 -6.14
C ARG A 15 2.25 -8.43 -6.15
N GLN A 16 1.95 -8.99 -4.97
CA GLN A 16 1.29 -10.28 -4.82
C GLN A 16 -0.19 -10.05 -4.56
N ALA A 17 -1.07 -10.83 -5.20
CA ALA A 17 -2.50 -10.66 -5.01
C ALA A 17 -2.89 -11.00 -3.57
N GLN A 18 -3.63 -10.11 -2.91
CA GLN A 18 -4.11 -10.32 -1.53
C GLN A 18 -5.54 -9.84 -1.38
N TYR A 19 -6.32 -10.51 -0.53
CA TYR A 19 -7.63 -10.01 -0.12
C TYR A 19 -7.47 -8.97 1.01
N GLY A 20 -8.41 -8.03 1.08
CA GLY A 20 -8.24 -6.81 1.89
C GLY A 20 -7.99 -7.04 3.38
N TYR A 21 -8.51 -8.13 3.97
CA TYR A 21 -8.25 -8.46 5.38
C TYR A 21 -6.82 -8.97 5.60
N ALA A 22 -6.28 -9.83 4.74
CA ALA A 22 -4.87 -10.25 4.85
C ALA A 22 -3.89 -9.07 4.68
N LEU A 23 -4.22 -8.12 3.77
CA LEU A 23 -3.45 -6.89 3.64
C LEU A 23 -3.51 -6.04 4.92
N LEU A 24 -4.68 -5.94 5.55
CA LEU A 24 -4.87 -5.24 6.82
C LEU A 24 -3.98 -5.82 7.93
N GLU A 25 -3.95 -7.16 8.06
CA GLU A 25 -3.10 -7.85 9.03
C GLU A 25 -1.62 -7.62 8.74
N THR A 26 -1.22 -7.70 7.47
CA THR A 26 0.17 -7.48 7.04
C THR A 26 0.63 -6.06 7.38
N LEU A 27 -0.20 -5.05 7.10
CA LEU A 27 0.11 -3.65 7.39
C LEU A 27 0.27 -3.41 8.90
N ASN A 28 -0.68 -3.91 9.71
CA ASN A 28 -0.61 -3.75 11.16
C ASN A 28 0.57 -4.50 11.77
N GLY A 29 0.89 -5.71 11.28
CA GLY A 29 2.08 -6.46 11.69
C GLY A 29 3.39 -5.76 11.36
N ALA A 30 3.43 -4.93 10.31
CA ALA A 30 4.56 -4.08 9.97
C ALA A 30 4.59 -2.74 10.73
N GLY A 31 3.69 -2.51 11.69
CA GLY A 31 3.59 -1.26 12.46
C GLY A 31 2.86 -0.13 11.73
N ILE A 32 2.25 -0.39 10.56
CA ILE A 32 1.43 0.57 9.82
C ILE A 32 0.00 0.48 10.34
N ALA A 33 -0.29 1.22 11.42
CA ALA A 33 -1.60 1.25 12.04
C ALA A 33 -2.69 1.75 11.07
N VAL A 34 -3.57 0.85 10.63
CA VAL A 34 -4.69 1.13 9.74
C VAL A 34 -5.86 0.20 10.04
N ASP A 35 -7.09 0.72 9.94
CA ASP A 35 -8.32 -0.04 10.10
C ASP A 35 -9.05 -0.28 8.77
N GLY A 36 -10.09 -1.12 8.80
CA GLY A 36 -10.89 -1.40 7.60
C GLY A 36 -11.60 -0.16 7.04
N ASN A 37 -12.06 0.74 7.92
CA ASN A 37 -12.75 1.97 7.52
C ASN A 37 -11.83 2.94 6.76
N THR A 38 -10.53 2.80 6.92
CA THR A 38 -9.51 3.57 6.19
C THR A 38 -8.98 2.79 4.98
N LEU A 39 -8.70 1.50 5.14
CA LEU A 39 -8.10 0.68 4.09
C LEU A 39 -9.05 0.47 2.91
N TYR A 40 -10.32 0.09 3.14
CA TYR A 40 -11.22 -0.25 2.04
C TYR A 40 -11.56 0.95 1.14
N PRO A 41 -11.86 2.16 1.65
CA PRO A 41 -12.00 3.33 0.79
C PRO A 41 -10.71 3.68 0.03
N LEU A 42 -9.54 3.48 0.65
CA LEU A 42 -8.26 3.69 -0.02
C LEU A 42 -8.09 2.73 -1.21
N LEU A 43 -8.34 1.43 -1.01
CA LEU A 43 -8.23 0.43 -2.08
C LEU A 43 -9.17 0.75 -3.26
N ARG A 44 -10.43 1.12 -2.96
CA ARG A 44 -11.38 1.57 -3.99
C ARG A 44 -10.90 2.81 -4.75
N ARG A 45 -10.25 3.75 -4.05
CA ARG A 45 -9.69 4.95 -4.68
C ARG A 45 -8.52 4.61 -5.59
N LEU A 46 -7.58 3.77 -5.14
CA LEU A 46 -6.43 3.34 -5.94
C LEU A 46 -6.87 2.55 -7.18
N GLU A 47 -7.90 1.72 -7.04
CA GLU A 47 -8.56 1.03 -8.17
C GLU A 47 -9.19 2.02 -9.15
N LYS A 48 -9.94 3.02 -8.67
CA LYS A 48 -10.51 4.08 -9.52
C LYS A 48 -9.44 4.91 -10.24
N GLN A 49 -8.24 5.02 -9.66
CA GLN A 49 -7.08 5.68 -10.26
C GLN A 49 -6.32 4.78 -11.26
N GLY A 50 -6.74 3.52 -11.44
CA GLY A 50 -6.08 2.56 -12.32
C GLY A 50 -4.77 2.00 -11.74
N LEU A 51 -4.48 2.23 -10.46
CA LEU A 51 -3.24 1.76 -9.80
C LEU A 51 -3.38 0.33 -9.27
N LEU A 52 -4.61 -0.10 -9.00
CA LEU A 52 -4.93 -1.48 -8.61
C LEU A 52 -5.95 -2.07 -9.59
N THR A 53 -5.89 -3.38 -9.76
CA THR A 53 -6.97 -4.21 -10.29
C THR A 53 -7.54 -5.07 -9.17
N SER A 54 -8.72 -5.64 -9.39
CA SER A 54 -9.32 -6.56 -8.45
C SER A 54 -10.12 -7.65 -9.13
N GLU A 55 -10.21 -8.78 -8.43
CA GLU A 55 -10.94 -9.97 -8.88
C GLU A 55 -11.69 -10.56 -7.69
N TRP A 56 -12.91 -11.03 -7.92
CA TRP A 56 -13.66 -11.78 -6.92
C TRP A 56 -13.26 -13.25 -7.00
N ASN A 57 -12.72 -13.78 -5.90
CA ASN A 57 -12.63 -15.22 -5.72
C ASN A 57 -13.95 -15.71 -5.10
N THR A 58 -14.66 -16.55 -5.84
CA THR A 58 -15.95 -17.16 -5.45
C THR A 58 -15.84 -18.66 -5.20
N GLU A 59 -14.63 -19.21 -5.13
CA GLU A 59 -14.39 -20.65 -4.92
C GLU A 59 -14.63 -21.06 -3.46
N GLU A 60 -14.48 -20.12 -2.53
CA GLU A 60 -14.79 -20.32 -1.11
C GLU A 60 -16.25 -19.97 -0.76
N SER A 61 -16.75 -20.51 0.35
CA SER A 61 -18.10 -20.27 0.89
C SER A 61 -18.42 -18.79 1.16
N ARG A 62 -17.39 -17.94 1.24
CA ARG A 62 -17.51 -16.49 1.34
C ARG A 62 -16.67 -15.84 0.24
N PRO A 63 -17.31 -15.21 -0.76
CA PRO A 63 -16.60 -14.47 -1.80
C PRO A 63 -15.65 -13.44 -1.22
N ARG A 64 -14.40 -13.44 -1.69
CA ARG A 64 -13.37 -12.47 -1.29
C ARG A 64 -12.91 -11.68 -2.49
N LYS A 65 -12.83 -10.35 -2.33
CA LYS A 65 -12.23 -9.47 -3.32
C LYS A 65 -10.72 -9.42 -3.11
N PHE A 66 -9.97 -9.92 -4.08
CA PHE A 66 -8.52 -9.84 -4.14
C PHE A 66 -8.12 -8.59 -4.91
N TYR A 67 -7.05 -7.94 -4.46
CA TYR A 67 -6.47 -6.79 -5.11
C TYR A 67 -5.07 -7.15 -5.60
N ARG A 68 -4.69 -6.57 -6.74
CA ARG A 68 -3.34 -6.66 -7.29
C ARG A 68 -2.95 -5.31 -7.86
N VAL A 69 -1.68 -4.97 -7.78
CA VAL A 69 -1.16 -3.75 -8.40
C VAL A 69 -1.18 -3.86 -9.92
N SER A 70 -1.56 -2.77 -10.60
CA SER A 70 -1.49 -2.69 -12.07
C SER A 70 -0.06 -2.39 -12.54
N ALA A 71 0.15 -2.37 -13.86
CA ALA A 71 1.41 -1.90 -14.43
C ALA A 71 1.69 -0.42 -14.08
N GLU A 72 0.65 0.43 -14.11
CA GLU A 72 0.77 1.83 -13.70
C GLU A 72 1.02 1.95 -12.20
N GLY A 73 0.26 1.23 -11.37
CA GLY A 73 0.49 1.20 -9.93
C GLY A 73 1.88 0.72 -9.54
N SER A 74 2.46 -0.22 -10.30
CA SER A 74 3.84 -0.67 -10.09
C SER A 74 4.85 0.44 -10.36
N ARG A 75 4.66 1.21 -11.44
CA ARG A 75 5.50 2.38 -11.77
C ARG A 75 5.37 3.47 -10.72
N THR A 76 4.14 3.83 -10.37
CA THR A 76 3.86 4.82 -9.32
C THR A 76 4.46 4.40 -7.99
N GLY A 77 4.31 3.13 -7.61
CA GLY A 77 4.88 2.60 -6.37
C GLY A 77 6.40 2.66 -6.35
N ALA A 78 7.06 2.38 -7.49
CA ALA A 78 8.51 2.50 -7.60
C ALA A 78 9.00 3.95 -7.50
N LEU A 79 8.27 4.91 -8.08
CA LEU A 79 8.57 6.33 -7.94
C LEU A 79 8.44 6.79 -6.48
N LEU A 80 7.31 6.48 -5.84
CA LEU A 80 7.06 6.82 -4.44
C LEU A 80 8.08 6.19 -3.49
N ALA A 81 8.55 4.98 -3.78
CA ALA A 81 9.60 4.33 -3.00
C ALA A 81 10.92 5.12 -3.06
N ARG A 82 11.32 5.57 -4.26
CA ARG A 82 12.53 6.38 -4.44
C ARG A 82 12.43 7.72 -3.72
N GLU A 83 11.31 8.43 -3.91
CA GLU A 83 11.07 9.71 -3.21
C GLU A 83 11.11 9.55 -1.69
N TRP A 84 10.61 8.42 -1.18
CA TRP A 84 10.67 8.11 0.25
C TRP A 84 12.10 7.83 0.72
N GLU A 85 12.89 7.07 -0.02
CA GLU A 85 14.30 6.81 0.29
C GLU A 85 15.14 8.11 0.31
N ASP A 86 14.92 9.01 -0.65
CA ASP A 86 15.58 10.30 -0.72
C ASP A 86 15.22 11.19 0.49
N LEU A 87 13.94 11.21 0.87
CA LEU A 87 13.46 11.94 2.05
C LEU A 87 14.08 11.39 3.33
N VAL A 88 14.07 10.06 3.51
CA VAL A 88 14.65 9.40 4.69
C VAL A 88 16.15 9.72 4.79
N THR A 89 16.87 9.65 3.68
CA THR A 89 18.30 9.97 3.61
C THR A 89 18.57 11.42 4.00
N THR A 90 17.79 12.35 3.44
CA THR A 90 17.91 13.79 3.73
C THR A 90 17.65 14.09 5.20
N VAL A 91 16.56 13.56 5.76
CA VAL A 91 16.20 13.77 7.18
C VAL A 91 17.22 13.14 8.11
N ARG A 92 17.71 11.93 7.80
CA ARG A 92 18.75 11.26 8.60
C ARG A 92 20.02 12.12 8.67
N ARG A 93 20.48 12.63 7.53
CA ARG A 93 21.65 13.53 7.47
C ARG A 93 21.45 14.78 8.33
N LEU A 94 20.29 15.42 8.25
CA LEU A 94 19.99 16.60 9.07
C LEU A 94 20.01 16.29 10.57
N ILE A 95 19.52 15.12 10.99
CA ILE A 95 19.56 14.69 12.40
C ILE A 95 21.00 14.47 12.87
N GLU A 96 21.85 13.90 12.01
CA GLU A 96 23.27 13.65 12.32
C GLU A 96 24.09 14.94 12.37
N GLU A 97 23.83 15.90 11.48
CA GLU A 97 24.52 17.20 11.42
C GLU A 97 24.18 18.14 12.58
N ASN A 98 23.03 17.94 13.25
CA ASN A 98 22.55 18.76 14.37
C ASN A 98 22.70 18.05 15.73
N ARG A 99 23.58 17.06 15.81
CA ARG A 99 23.90 16.32 17.03
C ARG A 99 25.28 16.70 17.55
#